data_AF-A0A1M4E225-F1
#
_entry.id   AF-A0A1M4E225-F1
#
_cell.length_a   1.000
_cell.length_b   1.000
_cell.length_c   1.000
_cell.angle_alpha   90.00
_cell.angle_beta   90.00
_cell.angle_gamma   90.00
#
_symmetry.space_group_name_H-M   'P 1'
#
loop_
_entity.id
_entity.type
_entity.pdbx_description
1 polymer ?
#
loop_
_entity_poly.entity_id
_entity_poly.type
_entity_poly.pdbx_seq_one_letter_code
_entity_poly.pdbx_strand_id
1 'polypeptide(L)'
;MTLPDELAEVLGEPPVPEGTWERAAGYVSAAALRRRVPAEELAARVRGLDGVAGVAVEGRGFLRIVLTEPPLDAEPAAIPFQPVWPDFPRTWDNPGFVVRYGHARACAVLRWAGQLGVPGGFEARELSDRHHRAVLRVLAELPGRLVSREPGWEGYLLRLALAYHDAHERAPAVPKGDEEPGAVHAARVRVADVVRKVLPGPDRI
;
A
#
# COMPACT_ATOMS: atom_id res chain seq x y z
N MET A 1 -4.87 16.86 0.58
CA MET A 1 -5.68 15.66 0.79
C MET A 1 -5.15 14.60 -0.14
N THR A 2 -5.13 13.33 0.24
CA THR A 2 -4.61 12.25 -0.64
C THR A 2 -5.75 11.74 -1.51
N LEU A 3 -5.47 11.15 -2.68
CA LEU A 3 -6.54 10.61 -3.53
C LEU A 3 -7.41 9.56 -2.80
N PRO A 4 -6.86 8.64 -1.99
CA PRO A 4 -7.68 7.77 -1.14
C PRO A 4 -8.59 8.53 -0.16
N ASP A 5 -8.15 9.67 0.40
CA ASP A 5 -8.97 10.50 1.28
C ASP A 5 -10.08 11.23 0.52
N GLU A 6 -9.76 11.78 -0.68
CA GLU A 6 -10.73 12.42 -1.56
C GLU A 6 -11.81 11.43 -2.01
N LEU A 7 -11.40 10.21 -2.37
CA LEU A 7 -12.31 9.11 -2.65
C LEU A 7 -13.19 8.80 -1.44
N ALA A 8 -12.60 8.69 -0.24
CA ALA A 8 -13.35 8.43 0.98
C ALA A 8 -14.36 9.53 1.30
N GLU A 9 -14.03 10.80 1.07
CA GLU A 9 -14.93 11.93 1.27
C GLU A 9 -16.12 11.88 0.30
N VAL A 10 -15.87 11.69 -1.00
CA VAL A 10 -16.93 11.60 -2.01
C VAL A 10 -17.82 10.39 -1.77
N LEU A 11 -17.22 9.23 -1.51
CA LEU A 11 -17.92 7.96 -1.29
C LEU A 11 -18.58 7.89 0.09
N GLY A 12 -18.11 8.66 1.07
CA GLY A 12 -18.55 8.62 2.47
C GLY A 12 -17.93 7.46 3.27
N GLU A 13 -17.07 6.66 2.65
CA GLU A 13 -16.28 5.59 3.26
C GLU A 13 -15.04 5.31 2.39
N PRO A 14 -13.92 4.85 2.96
CA PRO A 14 -12.77 4.46 2.17
C PRO A 14 -13.11 3.32 1.20
N PRO A 15 -12.70 3.41 -0.08
CA PRO A 15 -12.94 2.34 -1.02
C PRO A 15 -12.06 1.11 -0.73
N VAL A 16 -12.44 -0.05 -1.25
CA VAL A 16 -11.73 -1.32 -1.02
C VAL A 16 -10.84 -1.64 -2.23
N PRO A 17 -9.54 -1.88 -2.07
CA PRO A 17 -8.69 -2.22 -3.21
C PRO A 17 -9.08 -3.59 -3.79
N GLU A 18 -9.13 -3.70 -5.10
CA GLU A 18 -9.53 -4.91 -5.83
C GLU A 18 -8.40 -5.50 -6.67
N GLY A 19 -8.49 -6.80 -6.98
CA GLY A 19 -7.50 -7.51 -7.79
C GLY A 19 -6.10 -7.54 -7.18
N THR A 20 -5.10 -7.78 -8.03
CA THR A 20 -3.68 -7.92 -7.64
C THR A 20 -2.87 -6.62 -7.79
N TRP A 21 -3.43 -5.63 -8.50
CA TRP A 21 -2.74 -4.42 -8.99
C TRP A 21 -1.55 -4.63 -9.92
N GLU A 22 -1.27 -5.86 -10.36
CA GLU A 22 -0.17 -6.15 -11.28
C GLU A 22 -0.23 -5.31 -12.57
N ARG A 23 -1.45 -5.03 -13.06
CA ARG A 23 -1.67 -4.24 -14.29
C ARG A 23 -2.27 -2.86 -14.03
N ALA A 24 -3.15 -2.74 -13.05
CA ALA A 24 -3.88 -1.50 -12.77
C ALA A 24 -4.22 -1.40 -11.29
N ALA A 25 -3.99 -0.23 -10.71
CA ALA A 25 -4.45 0.07 -9.36
C ALA A 25 -5.96 0.34 -9.40
N GLY A 26 -6.72 -0.53 -8.74
CA GLY A 26 -8.17 -0.55 -8.78
C GLY A 26 -8.79 -0.60 -7.40
N TYR A 27 -9.91 0.09 -7.27
CA TYR A 27 -10.77 0.11 -6.10
C TYR A 27 -12.19 -0.28 -6.48
N VAL A 28 -12.91 -0.87 -5.52
CA VAL A 28 -14.35 -1.10 -5.60
C VAL A 28 -15.04 -0.39 -4.44
N SER A 29 -16.24 0.15 -4.70
CA SER A 29 -17.07 0.77 -3.67
C SER A 29 -18.53 0.35 -3.78
N ALA A 30 -19.14 0.04 -2.64
CA ALA A 30 -20.57 -0.20 -2.49
C ALA A 30 -21.31 1.05 -1.95
N ALA A 31 -20.64 2.20 -1.92
CA ALA A 31 -21.16 3.42 -1.29
C ALA A 31 -22.53 3.84 -1.82
N ALA A 32 -22.75 3.76 -3.14
CA ALA A 32 -24.03 4.10 -3.75
C ALA A 32 -25.19 3.25 -3.18
N LEU A 33 -24.97 1.94 -3.05
CA LEU A 33 -25.92 0.99 -2.48
C LEU A 33 -26.18 1.27 -1.00
N ARG A 34 -25.11 1.43 -0.19
CA ARG A 34 -25.21 1.65 1.26
C ARG A 34 -25.92 2.97 1.58
N ARG A 35 -25.65 4.02 0.81
CA ARG A 35 -26.19 5.37 0.99
C ARG A 35 -27.51 5.59 0.25
N ARG A 36 -27.94 4.62 -0.59
CA ARG A 36 -29.15 4.70 -1.43
C ARG A 36 -29.17 5.94 -2.33
N VAL A 37 -28.04 6.24 -2.95
CA VAL A 37 -27.90 7.34 -3.92
C VAL A 37 -27.72 6.78 -5.34
N PRO A 38 -28.06 7.55 -6.40
CA PRO A 38 -27.84 7.10 -7.77
C PRO A 38 -26.36 6.82 -8.04
N ALA A 39 -26.04 5.59 -8.47
CA ALA A 39 -24.65 5.16 -8.68
C ALA A 39 -23.93 5.99 -9.75
N GLU A 40 -24.62 6.39 -10.82
CA GLU A 40 -24.04 7.22 -11.88
C GLU A 40 -23.72 8.64 -11.43
N GLU A 41 -24.55 9.23 -10.56
CA GLU A 41 -24.27 10.56 -9.99
C GLU A 41 -23.02 10.50 -9.11
N LEU A 42 -22.90 9.47 -8.27
CA LEU A 42 -21.71 9.26 -7.46
C LEU A 42 -20.47 8.97 -8.33
N ALA A 43 -20.62 8.16 -9.38
CA ALA A 43 -19.54 7.85 -10.31
C ALA A 43 -19.06 9.10 -11.06
N ALA A 44 -19.97 9.99 -11.48
CA ALA A 44 -19.62 11.25 -12.12
C ALA A 44 -18.78 12.15 -11.21
N ARG A 45 -19.11 12.21 -9.91
CA ARG A 45 -18.29 12.94 -8.93
C ARG A 45 -16.91 12.34 -8.77
N VAL A 46 -16.80 11.00 -8.70
CA VAL A 46 -15.51 10.31 -8.58
C VAL A 46 -14.65 10.49 -9.85
N ARG A 47 -15.26 10.48 -11.05
CA ARG A 47 -14.54 10.75 -12.31
C ARG A 47 -13.93 12.15 -12.38
N GLY A 48 -14.48 13.10 -11.61
CA GLY A 48 -13.96 14.46 -11.53
C GLY A 48 -12.75 14.65 -10.60
N LEU A 49 -12.30 13.58 -9.92
CA LEU A 49 -11.12 13.63 -9.06
C LEU A 49 -9.82 13.43 -9.85
N ASP A 50 -8.81 14.22 -9.54
CA ASP A 50 -7.48 14.09 -10.15
C ASP A 50 -6.85 12.74 -9.79
N GLY A 51 -6.25 12.06 -10.77
CA GLY A 51 -5.64 10.74 -10.58
C GLY A 51 -6.60 9.55 -10.72
N VAL A 52 -7.89 9.78 -10.98
CA VAL A 52 -8.83 8.74 -11.41
C VAL A 52 -8.76 8.58 -12.93
N ALA A 53 -8.34 7.39 -13.39
CA ALA A 53 -8.28 7.05 -14.81
C ALA A 53 -9.65 6.62 -15.37
N GLY A 54 -10.53 6.07 -14.53
CA GLY A 54 -11.86 5.67 -14.96
C GLY A 54 -12.75 5.16 -13.83
N VAL A 55 -14.07 5.26 -14.05
CA VAL A 55 -15.07 4.71 -13.14
C VAL A 55 -16.15 4.02 -13.96
N ALA A 56 -16.41 2.75 -13.66
CA ALA A 56 -17.52 1.98 -14.19
C ALA A 56 -18.55 1.70 -13.09
N VAL A 57 -19.83 1.79 -13.42
CA VAL A 57 -20.91 1.30 -12.57
C VAL A 57 -21.22 -0.12 -13.00
N GLU A 58 -21.10 -1.07 -12.07
CA GLU A 58 -21.26 -2.49 -12.33
C GLU A 58 -22.45 -3.08 -11.56
N GLY A 59 -23.12 -4.05 -12.20
CA GLY A 59 -24.20 -4.83 -11.63
C GLY A 59 -25.28 -3.98 -10.98
N ARG A 60 -25.42 -4.08 -9.66
CA ARG A 60 -26.47 -3.40 -8.87
C ARG A 60 -26.09 -1.99 -8.40
N GLY A 61 -24.98 -1.42 -8.87
CA GLY A 61 -24.53 -0.09 -8.45
C GLY A 61 -23.23 -0.08 -7.65
N PHE A 62 -22.37 -1.09 -7.86
CA PHE A 62 -20.99 -1.03 -7.39
C PHE A 62 -20.19 -0.11 -8.31
N LEU A 63 -19.30 0.69 -7.75
CA LEU A 63 -18.39 1.53 -8.51
C LEU A 63 -17.04 0.81 -8.58
N ARG A 64 -16.58 0.51 -9.78
CA ARG A 64 -15.22 0.07 -10.07
C ARG A 64 -14.40 1.26 -10.51
N ILE A 65 -13.38 1.61 -9.75
CA ILE A 65 -12.57 2.82 -9.88
C ILE A 65 -11.16 2.40 -10.24
N VAL A 66 -10.61 2.92 -11.33
CA VAL A 66 -9.23 2.68 -11.77
C VAL A 66 -8.45 3.97 -11.60
N LEU A 67 -7.26 3.88 -11.00
CA LEU A 67 -6.37 5.02 -10.81
C LEU A 67 -5.36 5.11 -11.94
N THR A 68 -4.91 6.32 -12.23
CA THR A 68 -3.81 6.58 -13.17
C THR A 68 -2.51 5.98 -12.65
N GLU A 69 -2.24 6.17 -11.35
CA GLU A 69 -1.06 5.67 -10.66
C GLU A 69 -1.44 5.10 -9.29
N PRO A 70 -0.67 4.14 -8.74
CA PRO A 70 -0.92 3.63 -7.40
C PRO A 70 -0.59 4.70 -6.34
N PRO A 71 -1.43 4.88 -5.31
CA PRO A 71 -1.23 5.93 -4.31
C PRO A 71 -0.10 5.56 -3.34
N LEU A 72 0.93 6.40 -3.28
CA LEU A 72 2.07 6.30 -2.34
C LEU A 72 2.77 7.64 -2.08
N ASP A 73 2.19 8.72 -2.60
CA ASP A 73 2.64 10.09 -2.43
C ASP A 73 2.56 10.54 -0.97
N ALA A 74 1.57 10.07 -0.23
CA ALA A 74 1.34 10.48 1.14
C ALA A 74 1.97 9.59 2.21
N GLU A 75 2.15 10.18 3.39
CA GLU A 75 2.58 9.47 4.58
C GLU A 75 1.46 8.59 5.15
N PRO A 76 1.74 7.31 5.47
CA PRO A 76 0.73 6.44 6.04
C PRO A 76 0.33 6.94 7.43
N ALA A 77 -0.97 6.90 7.74
CA ALA A 77 -1.44 7.16 9.09
C ALA A 77 -0.87 6.14 10.08
N ALA A 78 -0.67 6.58 11.33
CA ALA A 78 -0.21 5.71 12.40
C ALA A 78 -1.24 4.61 12.67
N ILE A 79 -0.78 3.37 12.79
CA ILE A 79 -1.65 2.25 13.11
C ILE A 79 -1.97 2.27 14.62
N PRO A 80 -3.24 2.27 15.04
CA PRO A 80 -3.66 2.22 16.43
C PRO A 80 -3.62 0.77 16.97
N PHE A 81 -2.55 0.03 16.69
CA PHE A 81 -2.42 -1.38 17.05
C PHE A 81 -0.99 -1.70 17.47
N GLN A 82 -0.86 -2.33 18.63
CA GLN A 82 0.38 -2.92 19.13
C GLN A 82 0.17 -4.45 19.16
N PRO A 83 0.84 -5.21 18.27
CA PRO A 83 0.74 -6.67 18.31
C PRO A 83 1.40 -7.22 19.57
N VAL A 84 0.95 -8.40 20.02
CA VAL A 84 1.46 -9.07 21.23
C VAL A 84 2.22 -10.37 20.89
N TRP A 85 2.79 -10.44 19.68
CA TRP A 85 3.44 -11.66 19.18
C TRP A 85 4.74 -11.99 19.93
N PRO A 86 5.02 -13.28 20.18
CA PRO A 86 6.27 -13.69 20.82
C PRO A 86 7.50 -13.34 19.97
N ASP A 87 8.64 -13.06 20.62
CA ASP A 87 9.90 -12.86 19.89
C ASP A 87 10.46 -14.14 19.29
N PHE A 88 10.31 -15.25 20.00
CA PHE A 88 10.87 -16.55 19.68
C PHE A 88 9.80 -17.61 19.38
N PRO A 89 10.11 -18.61 18.53
CA PRO A 89 11.35 -18.75 17.78
C PRO A 89 11.42 -17.73 16.62
N ARG A 90 12.65 -17.38 16.21
CA ARG A 90 12.89 -16.46 15.08
C ARG A 90 12.86 -17.22 13.75
N THR A 91 11.69 -17.75 13.41
CA THR A 91 11.44 -18.55 12.21
C THR A 91 10.29 -17.96 11.40
N TRP A 92 10.21 -18.33 10.11
CA TRP A 92 9.15 -17.87 9.22
C TRP A 92 7.74 -18.32 9.64
N ASP A 93 7.63 -19.37 10.47
CA ASP A 93 6.36 -19.81 11.05
C ASP A 93 5.87 -18.91 12.20
N ASN A 94 6.70 -17.99 12.70
CA ASN A 94 6.33 -17.01 13.73
C ASN A 94 5.94 -15.67 13.07
N PRO A 95 4.65 -15.27 13.08
CA PRO A 95 4.21 -14.00 12.49
C PRO A 95 4.91 -12.76 13.06
N GLY A 96 5.20 -12.77 14.36
CA GLY A 96 5.93 -11.67 15.01
C GLY A 96 7.32 -11.49 14.44
N PHE A 97 8.04 -12.60 14.20
CA PHE A 97 9.35 -12.56 13.59
C PHE A 97 9.26 -12.04 12.15
N VAL A 98 8.31 -12.52 11.35
CA VAL A 98 8.13 -12.09 9.96
C VAL A 98 7.90 -10.58 9.87
N VAL A 99 7.02 -10.03 10.72
CA VAL A 99 6.74 -8.59 10.73
C VAL A 99 7.95 -7.78 11.19
N ARG A 100 8.61 -8.16 12.29
CA ARG A 100 9.81 -7.46 12.79
C ARG A 100 10.95 -7.50 11.78
N TYR A 101 11.14 -8.64 11.11
CA TYR A 101 12.15 -8.80 10.08
C TYR A 101 11.85 -7.93 8.86
N GLY A 102 10.59 -7.86 8.42
CA GLY A 102 10.14 -6.94 7.37
C GLY A 102 10.44 -5.48 7.70
N HIS A 103 10.14 -5.04 8.92
CA HIS A 103 10.48 -3.70 9.40
C HIS A 103 12.00 -3.45 9.41
N ALA A 104 12.78 -4.35 9.99
CA ALA A 104 14.24 -4.22 10.06
C ALA A 104 14.89 -4.13 8.68
N ARG A 105 14.38 -4.90 7.72
CA ARG A 105 14.81 -4.90 6.32
C ARG A 105 14.46 -3.58 5.62
N ALA A 106 13.27 -3.03 5.84
CA ALA A 106 12.90 -1.71 5.32
C ALA A 106 13.80 -0.60 5.85
N CYS A 107 14.14 -0.64 7.14
CA CYS A 107 15.11 0.27 7.74
C CYS A 107 16.52 0.10 7.15
N ALA A 108 16.95 -1.14 6.84
CA ALA A 108 18.24 -1.40 6.21
C ALA A 108 18.32 -0.83 4.79
N VAL A 109 17.25 -0.99 4.00
CA VAL A 109 17.14 -0.42 2.64
C VAL A 109 17.37 1.09 2.66
N LEU A 110 16.73 1.82 3.59
CA LEU A 110 16.91 3.28 3.66
C LEU A 110 18.34 3.68 3.99
N ARG A 111 19.01 2.95 4.88
CA ARG A 111 20.42 3.22 5.21
C ARG A 111 21.33 2.97 4.00
N TRP A 112 21.13 1.85 3.30
CA TRP A 112 21.96 1.50 2.14
C TRP A 112 21.68 2.39 0.94
N ALA A 113 20.43 2.80 0.71
CA ALA A 113 20.08 3.72 -0.36
C ALA A 113 20.90 5.02 -0.29
N GLY A 114 21.07 5.59 0.91
CA GLY A 114 21.90 6.77 1.11
C GLY A 114 23.40 6.52 0.85
N GLN A 115 23.91 5.33 1.21
CA GLN A 115 25.31 4.96 0.98
C GLN A 115 25.62 4.66 -0.50
N LEU A 116 24.63 4.14 -1.23
CA LEU A 116 24.74 3.75 -2.64
C LEU A 116 24.33 4.88 -3.60
N GLY A 117 24.09 6.09 -3.08
CA GLY A 117 23.77 7.25 -3.93
C GLY A 117 22.43 7.12 -4.66
N VAL A 118 21.46 6.37 -4.13
CA VAL A 118 20.11 6.33 -4.70
C VAL A 118 19.55 7.76 -4.67
N PRO A 119 19.09 8.30 -5.82
CA PRO A 119 18.60 9.66 -5.87
C PRO A 119 17.36 9.83 -4.98
N GLY A 120 17.17 11.04 -4.47
CA GLY A 120 15.90 11.42 -3.85
C GLY A 120 14.80 11.59 -4.90
N GLY A 121 13.56 11.73 -4.42
CA GLY A 121 12.37 11.88 -5.27
C GLY A 121 11.55 10.59 -5.36
N PHE A 122 10.35 10.71 -5.92
CA PHE A 122 9.41 9.61 -6.08
C PHE A 122 8.59 9.81 -7.36
N GLU A 123 8.58 8.78 -8.21
CA GLU A 123 7.71 8.73 -9.39
C GLU A 123 6.96 7.39 -9.38
N ALA A 124 5.63 7.40 -9.23
CA ALA A 124 4.86 6.17 -9.06
C ALA A 124 4.85 5.29 -10.32
N ARG A 125 5.00 5.89 -11.51
CA ARG A 125 5.17 5.16 -12.79
C ARG A 125 6.33 4.15 -12.79
N GLU A 126 7.37 4.40 -11.99
CA GLU A 126 8.53 3.50 -11.89
C GLU A 126 8.20 2.19 -11.16
N LEU A 127 7.09 2.14 -10.40
CA LEU A 127 6.60 0.94 -9.72
C LEU A 127 5.76 0.05 -10.65
N SER A 128 6.31 -0.31 -11.81
CA SER A 128 5.62 -1.17 -12.78
C SER A 128 5.76 -2.66 -12.51
N ASP A 129 6.73 -3.07 -11.69
CA ASP A 129 6.95 -4.49 -11.38
C ASP A 129 5.85 -5.07 -10.47
N ARG A 130 5.45 -6.32 -10.78
CA ARG A 130 4.37 -7.02 -10.07
C ARG A 130 4.60 -7.15 -8.56
N HIS A 131 5.86 -7.18 -8.11
CA HIS A 131 6.19 -7.41 -6.71
C HIS A 131 5.94 -6.15 -5.87
N HIS A 132 6.35 -4.98 -6.35
CA HIS A 132 5.99 -3.71 -5.72
C HIS A 132 4.49 -3.43 -5.85
N ARG A 133 3.88 -3.74 -7.00
CA ARG A 133 2.42 -3.63 -7.16
C ARG A 133 1.66 -4.46 -6.12
N ALA A 134 2.14 -5.65 -5.77
CA ALA A 134 1.55 -6.46 -4.70
C ALA A 134 1.67 -5.79 -3.32
N VAL A 135 2.80 -5.15 -3.01
CA VAL A 135 2.97 -4.36 -1.77
C VAL A 135 1.98 -3.19 -1.73
N LEU A 136 1.90 -2.41 -2.82
CA LEU A 136 0.98 -1.28 -2.95
C LEU A 136 -0.48 -1.72 -2.77
N ARG A 137 -0.85 -2.87 -3.35
CA ARG A 137 -2.17 -3.47 -3.19
C ARG A 137 -2.49 -3.79 -1.73
N VAL A 138 -1.52 -4.27 -0.95
CA VAL A 138 -1.75 -4.49 0.48
C VAL A 138 -1.87 -3.16 1.21
N LEU A 139 -0.94 -2.22 0.99
CA LEU A 139 -0.95 -0.89 1.62
C LEU A 139 -2.25 -0.12 1.38
N ALA A 140 -2.85 -0.27 0.20
CA ALA A 140 -4.12 0.34 -0.17
C ALA A 140 -5.32 -0.08 0.71
N GLU A 141 -5.20 -1.15 1.50
CA GLU A 141 -6.23 -1.55 2.47
C GLU A 141 -6.22 -0.71 3.75
N LEU A 142 -5.13 0.02 4.02
CA LEU A 142 -4.92 0.72 5.29
C LEU A 142 -6.06 1.71 5.64
N PRO A 143 -6.52 2.59 4.73
CA PRO A 143 -7.61 3.53 5.06
C PRO A 143 -8.89 2.83 5.53
N GLY A 144 -9.28 1.74 4.86
CA GLY A 144 -10.46 0.95 5.24
C GLY A 144 -10.29 0.23 6.59
N ARG A 145 -9.07 -0.21 6.91
CA ARG A 145 -8.76 -0.85 8.20
C ARG A 145 -8.81 0.13 9.37
N LEU A 146 -8.36 1.37 9.17
CA LEU A 146 -8.38 2.40 10.21
C LEU A 146 -9.79 2.75 10.69
N VAL A 147 -10.80 2.61 9.82
CA VAL A 147 -12.20 2.90 10.15
C VAL A 147 -13.03 1.65 10.48
N SER A 148 -12.46 0.45 10.33
CA SER A 148 -13.16 -0.82 10.56
C SER A 148 -13.25 -1.17 12.04
N ARG A 149 -14.38 -1.75 12.45
CA ARG A 149 -14.53 -2.36 13.79
C ARG A 149 -13.81 -3.71 13.92
N GLU A 150 -13.56 -4.38 12.80
CA GLU A 150 -12.84 -5.65 12.72
C GLU A 150 -11.64 -5.47 11.77
N PRO A 151 -10.61 -4.74 12.19
CA PRO A 151 -9.55 -4.27 11.30
C PRO A 151 -8.53 -5.35 10.93
N GLY A 152 -8.60 -6.55 11.53
CA GLY A 152 -7.74 -7.70 11.18
C GLY A 152 -6.25 -7.38 11.11
N TRP A 153 -5.74 -6.57 12.05
CA TRP A 153 -4.39 -5.99 11.99
C TRP A 153 -3.28 -7.02 11.86
N GLU A 154 -3.36 -8.12 12.62
CA GLU A 154 -2.32 -9.15 12.60
C GLU A 154 -2.13 -9.77 11.21
N GLY A 155 -3.22 -10.22 10.59
CA GLY A 155 -3.18 -10.79 9.24
C GLY A 155 -2.83 -9.76 8.16
N TYR A 156 -3.17 -8.48 8.37
CA TYR A 156 -2.76 -7.39 7.50
C TYR A 156 -1.25 -7.17 7.51
N LEU A 157 -0.68 -7.00 8.71
CA LEU A 157 0.74 -6.75 8.90
C LEU A 157 1.57 -7.93 8.41
N LEU A 158 1.13 -9.17 8.68
CA LEU A 158 1.79 -10.36 8.16
C LEU A 158 1.81 -10.41 6.63
N ARG A 159 0.66 -10.16 5.97
CA ARG A 159 0.59 -10.12 4.50
C ARG A 159 1.47 -9.01 3.92
N LEU A 160 1.50 -7.84 4.55
CA LEU A 160 2.35 -6.74 4.11
C LEU A 160 3.84 -7.09 4.22
N ALA A 161 4.24 -7.69 5.34
CA ALA A 161 5.62 -8.13 5.56
C ALA A 161 6.06 -9.19 4.55
N LEU A 162 5.19 -10.17 4.23
CA LEU A 162 5.46 -11.19 3.24
C LEU A 162 5.53 -10.62 1.81
N ALA A 163 4.59 -9.76 1.43
CA ALA A 163 4.62 -9.11 0.12
C ALA A 163 5.89 -8.26 -0.06
N TYR A 164 6.30 -7.55 1.00
CA TYR A 164 7.53 -6.75 0.98
C TYR A 164 8.79 -7.63 0.96
N HIS A 165 8.78 -8.78 1.65
CA HIS A 165 9.85 -9.76 1.56
C HIS A 165 10.05 -10.20 0.11
N ASP A 166 8.99 -10.62 -0.57
CA ASP A 166 9.05 -11.03 -1.99
C ASP A 166 9.56 -9.92 -2.89
N ALA A 167 9.10 -8.68 -2.68
CA ALA A 167 9.58 -7.51 -3.42
C ALA A 167 11.08 -7.29 -3.21
N HIS A 168 11.57 -7.39 -1.98
CA HIS A 168 13.00 -7.23 -1.68
C HIS A 168 13.87 -8.34 -2.30
N GLU A 169 13.41 -9.59 -2.30
CA GLU A 169 14.16 -10.71 -2.87
C GLU A 169 14.21 -10.65 -4.41
N ARG A 170 13.08 -10.31 -5.04
CA ARG A 170 12.90 -10.41 -6.50
C ARG A 170 13.15 -9.11 -7.26
N ALA A 171 12.94 -7.97 -6.62
CA ALA A 171 13.06 -6.64 -7.22
C ALA A 171 13.66 -5.65 -6.20
N PRO A 172 14.94 -5.79 -5.81
CA PRO A 172 15.54 -4.99 -4.74
C PRO A 172 15.37 -3.48 -4.93
N ALA A 173 15.22 -2.79 -3.81
CA ALA A 173 15.11 -1.32 -3.79
C ALA A 173 16.46 -0.61 -3.96
N VAL A 174 17.56 -1.29 -3.62
CA VAL A 174 18.92 -0.78 -3.80
C VAL A 174 19.59 -1.47 -4.98
N PRO A 175 20.49 -0.79 -5.71
CA PRO A 175 21.20 -1.38 -6.84
C PRO A 175 22.02 -2.61 -6.43
N LYS A 176 22.17 -3.59 -7.33
CA LYS A 176 22.98 -4.79 -7.13
C LYS A 176 24.14 -4.88 -8.13
N GLY A 177 25.31 -5.30 -7.65
CA GLY A 177 26.48 -5.47 -8.50
C GLY A 177 26.91 -4.15 -9.14
N ASP A 178 26.98 -4.12 -10.46
CA ASP A 178 27.35 -2.95 -11.26
C ASP A 178 26.14 -2.10 -11.71
N GLU A 179 24.95 -2.34 -11.16
CA GLU A 179 23.76 -1.52 -11.45
C GLU A 179 23.94 -0.09 -10.92
N GLU A 180 23.65 0.89 -11.78
CA GLU A 180 23.64 2.29 -11.40
C GLU A 180 22.36 2.67 -10.62
N PRO A 181 22.45 3.50 -9.57
CA PRO A 181 21.28 4.05 -8.89
C PRO A 181 20.43 4.90 -9.83
N GLY A 182 19.10 4.85 -9.68
CA GLY A 182 18.18 5.50 -10.61
C GLY A 182 16.76 5.66 -10.06
N ALA A 183 15.85 6.17 -10.89
CA ALA A 183 14.47 6.51 -10.50
C ALA A 183 13.67 5.31 -9.96
N VAL A 184 13.84 4.13 -10.57
CA VAL A 184 13.23 2.89 -10.06
C VAL A 184 13.68 2.55 -8.63
N HIS A 185 14.96 2.74 -8.32
CA HIS A 185 15.49 2.52 -6.98
C HIS A 185 14.88 3.53 -5.99
N ALA A 186 14.79 4.81 -6.38
CA ALA A 186 14.14 5.84 -5.56
C ALA A 186 12.67 5.49 -5.26
N ALA A 187 11.92 5.03 -6.28
CA ALA A 187 10.53 4.63 -6.11
C ALA A 187 10.35 3.41 -5.18
N ARG A 188 11.22 2.41 -5.31
CA ARG A 188 11.20 1.23 -4.42
C ARG A 188 11.67 1.55 -3.00
N VAL A 189 12.60 2.49 -2.84
CA VAL A 189 13.01 3.02 -1.53
C VAL A 189 11.84 3.75 -0.86
N ARG A 190 11.02 4.49 -1.63
CA ARG A 190 9.77 5.07 -1.10
C ARG A 190 8.81 3.99 -0.59
N VAL A 191 8.68 2.87 -1.30
CA VAL A 191 7.87 1.72 -0.81
C VAL A 191 8.43 1.21 0.51
N ALA A 192 9.75 1.01 0.63
CA ALA A 192 10.38 0.60 1.88
C ALA A 192 10.13 1.61 3.02
N ASP A 193 10.21 2.90 2.74
CA ASP A 193 9.93 3.96 3.71
C ASP A 193 8.48 3.91 4.22
N VAL A 194 7.50 3.71 3.34
CA VAL A 194 6.10 3.56 3.75
C VAL A 194 5.90 2.26 4.54
N VAL A 195 6.47 1.14 4.06
CA VAL A 195 6.39 -0.16 4.75
C VAL A 195 6.94 -0.09 6.17
N ARG A 196 8.08 0.57 6.41
CA ARG A 196 8.63 0.68 7.79
C ARG A 196 7.72 1.46 8.72
N LYS A 197 6.96 2.43 8.20
CA LYS A 197 6.07 3.27 9.01
C LYS A 197 4.80 2.52 9.40
N VAL A 198 4.40 1.54 8.58
CA VAL A 198 3.23 0.68 8.77
C VAL A 198 3.58 -0.56 9.59
N LEU A 199 4.68 -1.26 9.28
CA LEU A 199 5.11 -2.42 10.06
C LEU A 199 5.66 -1.99 11.43
N PRO A 200 5.17 -2.52 12.55
CA PRO A 200 5.71 -2.20 13.85
C PRO A 200 7.16 -2.70 13.99
N GLY A 201 8.02 -1.81 14.46
CA GLY A 201 9.39 -2.14 14.85
C GLY A 201 9.48 -2.74 16.25
N PRO A 202 10.69 -3.13 16.69
CA PRO A 202 10.91 -3.74 18.00
C PRO A 202 10.51 -2.85 19.18
N ASP A 203 10.43 -1.53 19.01
CA ASP A 203 9.99 -0.60 20.06
C ASP A 203 8.45 -0.54 20.24
N ARG A 204 7.69 -1.23 19.38
CA ARG A 204 6.21 -1.20 19.34
C ARG A 204 5.55 -2.57 19.53
N ILE A 205 6.31 -3.58 19.97
CA ILE A 205 5.89 -4.97 20.23
C ILE A 205 6.52 -5.43 21.54
#